data_AF-A0AAW8KFS0-F1
#
_entry.id   AF-A0AAW8KFS0-F1
#
_cell.length_a   1.000
_cell.length_b   1.000
_cell.length_c   1.000
_cell.angle_alpha   90.00
_cell.angle_beta   90.00
_cell.angle_gamma   90.00
#
_symmetry.space_group_name_H-M   'P 1'
#
loop_
_entity.id
_entity.type
_entity.pdbx_description
1 polymer ?
#
loop_
_entity_poly.entity_id
_entity_poly.type
_entity_poly.pdbx_seq_one_letter_code
_entity_poly.pdbx_strand_id
1 'polypeptide(L)' 'FRMLKFYDYFPDFEILSTLSAKLSWSHFVELLQIQDKLKREFYATMCANEFWGVRTLRERIG' A
#
# COMPACT_ATOMS: atom_id res chain seq x y z
N PHE A 1 4.46 11.09 -11.90
CA PHE A 1 4.79 9.65 -12.08
C PHE A 1 4.25 8.71 -11.00
N ARG A 2 4.01 9.13 -9.74
CA ARG A 2 3.51 8.21 -8.68
C ARG A 2 2.15 7.56 -9.00
N MET A 3 1.26 8.29 -9.66
CA MET A 3 -0.07 7.79 -10.07
C MET A 3 0.02 6.70 -11.17
N LEU A 4 0.97 6.81 -12.09
CA LEU A 4 1.23 5.79 -13.12
C LEU A 4 1.72 4.48 -12.49
N LYS A 5 2.66 4.55 -11.55
CA LYS A 5 3.13 3.37 -10.81
C LYS A 5 2.02 2.74 -9.97
N PHE A 6 1.15 3.56 -9.39
CA PHE A 6 0.00 3.06 -8.64
C PHE A 6 -0.95 2.24 -9.50
N TYR A 7 -1.28 2.71 -10.70
CA TYR A 7 -2.09 1.96 -11.65
C TYR A 7 -1.43 0.64 -12.07
N ASP A 8 -0.12 0.64 -12.31
CA ASP A 8 0.65 -0.55 -12.66
C ASP A 8 0.72 -1.57 -11.51
N TYR A 9 0.86 -1.07 -10.28
CA TYR A 9 1.09 -1.87 -9.07
C TYR A 9 -0.19 -2.38 -8.39
N PHE A 10 -1.32 -1.72 -8.63
CA PHE A 10 -2.64 -2.09 -8.12
C PHE A 10 -3.65 -2.17 -9.28
N PRO A 11 -3.53 -3.16 -10.19
CA PRO A 11 -4.41 -3.28 -11.33
C PRO A 11 -5.81 -3.81 -10.97
N ASP A 12 -5.95 -4.45 -9.80
CA ASP A 12 -7.22 -4.99 -9.31
C ASP A 12 -8.02 -3.92 -8.56
N PHE A 13 -9.10 -3.46 -9.19
CA PHE A 13 -9.95 -2.41 -8.67
C PHE A 13 -10.80 -2.86 -7.47
N GLU A 14 -11.14 -4.13 -7.33
CA GLU A 14 -11.94 -4.62 -6.19
C GLU A 14 -11.08 -4.63 -4.91
N ILE A 15 -9.86 -5.13 -5.02
CA ILE A 15 -8.87 -5.08 -3.94
C ILE A 15 -8.55 -3.63 -3.59
N LEU A 16 -8.36 -2.78 -4.61
CA LEU A 16 -8.04 -1.38 -4.41
C LEU A 16 -9.18 -0.60 -3.74
N SER A 17 -10.42 -0.83 -4.13
CA SER A 17 -11.60 -0.23 -3.47
C SER A 17 -11.59 -0.52 -1.97
N THR A 18 -11.38 -1.79 -1.61
CA THR A 18 -11.33 -2.25 -0.22
C THR A 18 -10.17 -1.64 0.56
N LEU A 19 -8.97 -1.60 -0.03
CA LEU A 19 -7.80 -1.00 0.59
C LEU A 19 -7.93 0.52 0.73
N SER A 20 -8.52 1.20 -0.26
CA SER A 20 -8.69 2.66 -0.26
C SER A 20 -9.64 3.16 0.83
N ALA A 21 -10.61 2.33 1.22
CA ALA A 21 -11.49 2.62 2.35
C ALA A 21 -10.75 2.60 3.70
N LYS A 22 -9.63 1.88 3.78
CA LYS A 22 -8.85 1.67 5.02
C LYS A 22 -7.55 2.47 5.05
N LEU A 23 -6.95 2.71 3.90
CA LEU A 23 -5.61 3.29 3.74
C LEU A 23 -5.70 4.65 3.07
N SER A 24 -5.05 5.65 3.68
CA SER A 24 -4.88 6.96 3.05
C SER A 24 -3.83 6.95 1.94
N TRP A 25 -3.85 7.96 1.07
CA TRP A 25 -2.86 8.13 -0.02
C TRP A 25 -1.40 8.06 0.46
N SER A 26 -1.12 8.54 1.67
CA SER A 26 0.22 8.46 2.26
C SER A 26 0.71 7.02 2.44
N HIS A 27 -0.17 6.07 2.78
CA HIS A 27 0.21 4.65 2.84
C HIS A 27 0.61 4.14 1.47
N PHE A 28 -0.17 4.48 0.44
CA PHE A 28 0.16 4.09 -0.93
C PHE A 28 1.51 4.66 -1.37
N VAL A 29 1.83 5.91 -1.04
CA VAL A 29 3.14 6.49 -1.37
C VAL A 29 4.31 5.69 -0.80
N GLU A 30 4.19 5.16 0.43
CA GLU A 30 5.19 4.29 1.03
C GLU A 30 5.22 2.91 0.34
N LEU A 31 4.06 2.30 0.10
CA LEU A 31 3.94 1.01 -0.61
C LEU A 31 4.50 1.07 -2.04
N LEU A 32 4.41 2.21 -2.71
CA LEU A 32 5.00 2.44 -4.04
C LEU A 32 6.54 2.45 -4.04
N GLN A 33 7.19 2.62 -2.88
CA GLN A 33 8.64 2.49 -2.77
C GLN A 33 9.09 1.03 -2.82
N ILE A 34 8.20 0.11 -2.47
CA ILE A 34 8.47 -1.33 -2.46
C ILE A 34 8.37 -1.84 -3.90
N GLN A 35 9.49 -2.28 -4.49
CA GLN A 35 9.49 -2.82 -5.86
C GLN A 35 8.97 -4.26 -5.92
N ASP A 36 9.24 -5.05 -4.88
CA ASP A 36 8.77 -6.43 -4.75
C ASP A 36 7.25 -6.46 -4.54
N LYS A 37 6.54 -7.10 -5.48
CA LYS A 37 5.09 -7.23 -5.47
C LYS A 37 4.58 -7.97 -4.23
N LEU A 38 5.23 -9.07 -3.85
CA LEU A 38 4.80 -9.90 -2.72
C LEU A 38 4.94 -9.13 -1.41
N LYS A 39 6.07 -8.43 -1.23
CA LYS A 39 6.25 -7.55 -0.05
C LYS A 39 5.21 -6.45 -0.02
N ARG A 40 4.90 -5.81 -1.15
CA ARG A 40 3.90 -4.74 -1.22
C ARG A 40 2.51 -5.23 -0.80
N GLU A 41 2.07 -6.37 -1.32
CA GLU A 41 0.78 -6.98 -0.97
C GLU A 41 0.73 -7.39 0.50
N PHE A 42 1.82 -7.95 1.03
CA PHE A 42 1.94 -8.27 2.46
C PHE A 42 1.75 -7.02 3.33
N TYR A 43 2.52 -5.96 3.09
CA TYR A 43 2.43 -4.74 3.90
C TYR A 43 1.09 -4.02 3.73
N ALA A 44 0.51 -4.01 2.52
CA ALA A 44 -0.82 -3.44 2.29
C ALA A 44 -1.90 -4.17 3.09
N THR A 45 -1.84 -5.50 3.11
CA THR A 45 -2.77 -6.35 3.88
C THR A 45 -2.59 -6.14 5.39
N MET A 46 -1.34 -6.10 5.86
CA MET A 46 -1.05 -5.84 7.27
C MET A 46 -1.55 -4.46 7.70
N CYS A 47 -1.35 -3.42 6.90
CA CYS A 47 -1.89 -2.10 7.24
C CYS A 47 -3.42 -2.09 7.33
N ALA A 48 -4.09 -2.82 6.44
CA ALA A 48 -5.55 -2.90 6.39
C ALA A 48 -6.18 -3.78 7.50
N ASN A 49 -5.43 -4.72 8.05
CA ASN A 49 -5.90 -5.60 9.13
C ASN A 49 -5.51 -5.09 10.52
N GLU A 50 -4.29 -4.60 10.67
CA GLU A 50 -3.72 -4.17 11.96
C GLU A 50 -3.84 -2.65 12.19
N PHE A 51 -4.51 -1.94 11.29
CA PHE A 51 -4.69 -0.48 11.33
C PHE A 51 -3.37 0.29 11.51
N TRP A 52 -2.30 -0.18 10.87
CA TRP A 52 -1.01 0.50 10.95
C TRP A 52 -1.13 1.89 10.34
N GLY A 53 -0.70 2.89 11.10
CA GLY A 53 -0.47 4.22 10.54
C GLY A 53 0.78 4.26 9.66
N VAL A 54 0.90 5.33 8.87
CA VAL A 54 2.02 5.57 7.94
C VAL A 54 3.39 5.48 8.63
N ARG A 55 3.48 5.93 9.90
CA ARG A 55 4.73 5.87 10.67
C ARG A 55 5.14 4.43 10.97
N THR A 56 4.21 3.62 11.47
CA THR A 56 4.44 2.19 11.73
C THR A 56 4.77 1.44 10.45
N LEU A 57 4.06 1.73 9.35
CA LEU A 57 4.38 1.16 8.05
C LEU A 57 5.83 1.48 7.63
N ARG A 58 6.25 2.74 7.74
CA ARG A 58 7.60 3.16 7.39
C ARG A 58 8.67 2.49 8.25
N GLU A 59 8.44 2.35 9.56
CA GLU A 59 9.33 1.63 10.48
C GLU A 59 9.45 0.13 10.17
N ARG A 60 8.43 -0.47 9.58
CA ARG A 60 8.41 -1.89 9.21
C ARG A 60 8.99 -2.17 7.82
N ILE A 61 8.99 -1.18 6.94
CA ILE A 61 9.57 -1.25 5.59
C ILE A 61 11.08 -0.98 5.62
N GLY A 62 11.51 -0.02 6.45
CA GLY A 62 12.92 0.36 6.64
C GLY A 62 13.73 -0.73 7.34
#